data_AF-A0A3M9ZX45-F1
#
_entry.id   AF-A0A3M9ZX45-F1
#
_cell.length_a   1.000
_cell.length_b   1.000
_cell.length_c   1.000
_cell.angle_alpha   90.00
_cell.angle_beta   90.00
_cell.angle_gamma   90.00
#
_symmetry.space_group_name_H-M   'P 1'
#
loop_
_entity.id
_entity.type
_entity.pdbx_description
1 polymer ?
#
loop_
_entity_poly.entity_id
_entity_poly.type
_entity_poly.pdbx_seq_one_letter_code
_entity_poly.pdbx_strand_id
1 'polypeptide(L)'
;AMAAAITAAIAVGLAAAAHAQLAAPDASMSFSIDAAGATFPFPLIDKWRVEYAREHPNVSLNYQSIGSGGGITQHIERTVNFAATDAPMSSGEAELAPNTLHIPETLGAVVVAYNIPSVPDSGLQLDGQTVAMIFLGEIERWDDERIAAQNPGVALPDEAIVPIQRSDGSGTTFVFTDYLSGSSADFEERIGKGKSVPWPGGVSSSGNEGVAGTIRTTPHSVGYVELAYAFQTGMAYAHIENADGTAYVEPTIASIRAASAGAAASLPLAAESWEGVSIVNAPGENSYPISSLTYLLLYSDLGGVADSIDEAHAIVHIVHWMLTSGQVHSEPLLYVPLPEEITRIGTDALQFVTHNGMSVWAAAAESPYGETTSSQATGAEDRGASMEGGGCLIATAAYGTEMAPQVQALRELRDGRLLGTESGSAFMAAFNAAYYSFSPAVADLERQSPEIRGLVRALITPMLHSLSIMSLSDGGEAGTLALGSLVIALNAGMYVAAPAAAASWAWRRSRRGV
;
A
#
# COMPACT_ATOMS: atom_id res chain seq x y z
N ALA A 1 -61.62 23.86 -29.05
CA ALA A 1 -61.82 23.54 -27.62
C ALA A 1 -61.14 22.22 -27.30
N MET A 2 -60.01 22.32 -26.59
CA MET A 2 -59.37 21.29 -25.75
C MET A 2 -59.13 19.89 -26.33
N ALA A 3 -58.28 19.83 -27.35
CA ALA A 3 -57.43 18.67 -27.64
C ALA A 3 -55.93 19.00 -27.47
N ALA A 4 -55.63 20.07 -26.70
CA ALA A 4 -54.29 20.64 -26.53
C ALA A 4 -53.83 20.69 -25.05
N ALA A 5 -54.46 19.91 -24.16
CA ALA A 5 -54.18 19.99 -22.71
C ALA A 5 -53.79 18.64 -22.06
N ILE A 6 -53.54 17.59 -22.85
CA ILE A 6 -53.11 16.28 -22.32
C ILE A 6 -51.87 15.79 -23.10
N THR A 7 -50.89 16.67 -23.23
CA THR A 7 -49.54 16.33 -23.73
C THR A 7 -48.48 17.19 -23.05
N ALA A 8 -48.73 17.56 -21.79
CA ALA A 8 -47.83 18.34 -20.95
C ALA A 8 -47.58 17.69 -19.58
N ALA A 9 -47.90 16.40 -19.42
CA ALA A 9 -47.76 15.68 -18.14
C ALA A 9 -47.07 14.30 -18.25
N ILE A 10 -46.50 13.94 -19.41
CA ILE A 10 -45.64 12.75 -19.57
C ILE A 10 -44.42 13.16 -20.38
N ALA A 11 -43.70 14.14 -19.85
CA ALA A 11 -42.31 14.42 -20.14
C ALA A 11 -41.65 14.89 -18.84
N VAL A 12 -41.93 14.18 -17.74
CA VAL A 12 -40.95 14.10 -16.65
C VAL A 12 -39.82 13.30 -17.28
N GLY A 13 -38.88 14.04 -17.87
CA GLY A 13 -37.72 13.47 -18.49
C GLY A 13 -37.05 12.55 -17.48
N LEU A 14 -36.82 11.31 -17.89
CA LEU A 14 -35.56 10.66 -17.59
C LEU A 14 -34.46 11.58 -18.15
N ALA A 15 -34.14 12.66 -17.43
CA ALA A 15 -32.78 13.09 -17.38
C ALA A 15 -32.08 11.94 -16.67
N ALA A 16 -31.41 11.09 -17.44
CA ALA A 16 -30.21 10.46 -16.92
C ALA A 16 -29.44 11.59 -16.23
N ALA A 17 -29.35 11.55 -14.90
CA ALA A 17 -28.48 12.43 -14.19
C ALA A 17 -27.09 12.18 -14.78
N ALA A 18 -26.67 13.05 -15.70
CA ALA A 18 -25.27 13.18 -16.01
C ALA A 18 -24.65 13.48 -14.65
N HIS A 19 -23.96 12.50 -14.06
CA HIS A 19 -23.22 12.69 -12.83
C HIS A 19 -22.36 13.91 -13.09
N ALA A 20 -22.64 15.01 -12.39
CA ALA A 20 -21.86 16.24 -12.53
C ALA A 20 -20.42 15.86 -12.19
N GLN A 21 -19.55 15.84 -13.20
CA GLN A 21 -18.18 15.41 -13.03
C GLN A 21 -17.52 16.38 -12.06
N LEU A 22 -17.01 15.87 -10.95
CA LEU A 22 -16.28 16.68 -9.96
C LEU A 22 -15.12 17.38 -10.68
N ALA A 23 -15.04 18.70 -10.54
CA ALA A 23 -14.00 19.49 -11.20
C ALA A 23 -12.62 19.08 -10.67
N ALA A 24 -11.58 19.17 -11.51
CA ALA A 24 -10.22 18.92 -11.03
C ALA A 24 -9.78 20.01 -10.02
N PRO A 25 -8.86 19.71 -9.10
CA PRO A 25 -8.30 20.71 -8.18
C PRO A 25 -7.59 21.85 -8.93
N ASP A 26 -7.57 23.06 -8.36
CA ASP A 26 -6.93 24.23 -8.98
C ASP A 26 -5.43 23.97 -9.21
N ALA A 27 -5.02 23.91 -10.47
CA ALA A 27 -3.65 23.61 -10.88
C ALA A 27 -2.63 24.69 -10.46
N SER A 28 -3.07 25.88 -10.04
CA SER A 28 -2.22 26.95 -9.51
C SER A 28 -1.87 26.78 -8.02
N MET A 29 -2.56 25.87 -7.32
CA MET A 29 -2.34 25.54 -5.92
C MET A 29 -1.70 24.16 -5.79
N SER A 30 -0.85 23.98 -4.78
CA SER A 30 -0.27 22.69 -4.44
C SER A 30 -0.93 22.11 -3.20
N PHE A 31 -1.27 20.82 -3.26
CA PHE A 31 -1.93 20.10 -2.18
C PHE A 31 -1.10 18.88 -1.77
N SER A 32 -0.88 18.71 -0.47
CA SER A 32 -0.27 17.52 0.10
C SER A 32 -1.33 16.80 0.93
N ILE A 33 -1.60 15.56 0.57
CA ILE A 33 -2.63 14.73 1.23
C ILE A 33 -1.91 13.61 1.97
N ASP A 34 -2.01 13.60 3.29
CA ASP A 34 -1.50 12.55 4.17
C ASP A 34 -2.59 11.50 4.44
N ALA A 35 -2.23 10.24 4.23
CA ALA A 35 -3.10 9.10 4.49
C ALA A 35 -2.31 7.95 5.10
N ALA A 36 -2.98 7.06 5.83
CA ALA A 36 -2.33 5.92 6.44
C ALA A 36 -3.27 4.74 6.68
N GLY A 37 -2.73 3.53 6.76
CA GLY A 37 -3.46 2.39 7.28
C GLY A 37 -3.10 1.07 6.62
N ALA A 38 -4.15 0.38 6.16
CA ALA A 38 -4.08 -0.97 5.65
C ALA A 38 -2.90 -1.22 4.68
N THR A 39 -2.18 -2.30 4.94
CA THR A 39 -1.13 -2.80 4.04
C THR A 39 -1.70 -3.73 2.97
N PHE A 40 -2.98 -4.12 3.04
CA PHE A 40 -3.60 -5.00 2.05
C PHE A 40 -3.80 -4.29 0.70
N PRO A 41 -4.35 -3.05 0.61
CA PRO A 41 -4.52 -2.34 -0.65
C PRO A 41 -3.27 -1.55 -1.08
N PHE A 42 -2.20 -1.54 -0.27
CA PHE A 42 -1.07 -0.64 -0.48
C PHE A 42 -0.45 -0.71 -1.90
N PRO A 43 -0.24 -1.89 -2.53
CA PRO A 43 0.24 -1.95 -3.91
C PRO A 43 -0.64 -1.17 -4.91
N LEU A 44 -1.96 -1.19 -4.71
CA LEU A 44 -2.92 -0.46 -5.54
C LEU A 44 -2.94 1.03 -5.21
N ILE A 45 -2.94 1.40 -3.93
CA ILE A 45 -2.88 2.80 -3.49
C ILE A 45 -1.57 3.46 -3.96
N ASP A 46 -0.44 2.76 -3.90
CA ASP A 46 0.85 3.29 -4.39
C ASP A 46 0.82 3.50 -5.91
N LYS A 47 0.16 2.59 -6.65
CA LYS A 47 -0.06 2.77 -8.09
C LYS A 47 -0.96 3.98 -8.37
N TRP A 48 -2.06 4.13 -7.64
CA TRP A 48 -2.96 5.27 -7.74
C TRP A 48 -2.26 6.59 -7.44
N ARG A 49 -1.45 6.65 -6.37
CA ARG A 49 -0.63 7.81 -6.03
C ARG A 49 0.23 8.29 -7.20
N VAL A 50 0.90 7.37 -7.90
CA VAL A 50 1.76 7.69 -9.03
C VAL A 50 0.96 8.15 -10.26
N GLU A 51 -0.13 7.45 -10.59
CA GLU A 51 -0.93 7.78 -11.78
C GLU A 51 -1.75 9.06 -11.60
N TYR A 52 -2.31 9.26 -10.41
CA TYR A 52 -3.02 10.49 -10.08
C TYR A 52 -2.07 11.70 -10.10
N ALA A 53 -0.86 11.59 -9.55
CA ALA A 53 0.13 12.66 -9.62
C ALA A 53 0.62 12.94 -11.06
N ARG A 54 0.56 11.95 -11.96
CA ARG A 54 0.84 12.16 -13.39
C ARG A 54 -0.25 13.00 -14.06
N GLU A 55 -1.51 12.83 -13.65
CA GLU A 55 -2.68 13.55 -14.19
C GLU A 55 -2.88 14.93 -13.51
N HIS A 56 -2.53 15.02 -12.22
CA HIS A 56 -2.65 16.19 -11.38
C HIS A 56 -1.31 16.46 -10.64
N PRO A 57 -0.29 17.02 -11.33
CA PRO A 57 1.05 17.20 -10.75
C PRO A 57 1.13 18.12 -9.53
N ASN A 58 0.05 18.87 -9.28
CA ASN A 58 -0.08 19.78 -8.15
C ASN A 58 -0.65 19.10 -6.90
N VAL A 59 -1.00 17.81 -6.96
CA VAL A 59 -1.50 17.05 -5.80
C VAL A 59 -0.56 15.88 -5.52
N SER A 60 -0.03 15.81 -4.30
CA SER A 60 0.76 14.68 -3.82
C SER A 60 0.01 13.92 -2.74
N LEU A 61 -0.20 12.62 -2.94
CA LEU A 61 -0.66 11.72 -1.89
C LEU A 61 0.54 11.08 -1.19
N ASN A 62 0.62 11.20 0.12
CA ASN A 62 1.59 10.56 0.99
C ASN A 62 0.86 9.47 1.81
N TYR A 63 0.94 8.22 1.36
CA TYR A 63 0.29 7.09 2.04
C TYR A 63 1.29 6.28 2.88
N GLN A 64 0.98 6.08 4.16
CA GLN A 64 1.77 5.30 5.10
C GLN A 64 1.16 3.91 5.31
N SER A 65 1.85 2.86 4.84
CA SER A 65 1.47 1.46 5.04
C SER A 65 1.83 0.99 6.46
N ILE A 66 0.90 1.12 7.40
CA ILE A 66 1.13 0.91 8.85
C ILE A 66 0.17 -0.11 9.49
N GLY A 67 -0.65 -0.76 8.69
CA GLY A 67 -1.70 -1.66 9.16
C GLY A 67 -3.00 -0.92 9.50
N SER A 68 -4.10 -1.65 9.37
CA SER A 68 -5.47 -1.14 9.47
C SER A 68 -5.80 -0.63 10.88
N GLY A 69 -5.20 -1.22 11.91
CA GLY A 69 -5.26 -0.72 13.28
C GLY A 69 -4.60 0.66 13.43
N GLY A 70 -3.40 0.84 12.87
CA GLY A 70 -2.72 2.13 12.85
C GLY A 70 -3.50 3.20 12.08
N GLY A 71 -4.08 2.82 10.93
CA GLY A 71 -4.95 3.70 10.14
C GLY A 71 -6.18 4.17 10.92
N ILE A 72 -6.90 3.24 11.57
CA ILE A 72 -8.05 3.59 12.41
C ILE A 72 -7.64 4.49 13.58
N THR A 73 -6.51 4.22 14.23
CA THR A 73 -5.99 5.10 15.30
C THR A 73 -5.72 6.51 14.78
N GLN A 74 -5.00 6.66 13.67
CA GLN A 74 -4.71 7.98 13.09
C GLN A 74 -5.97 8.70 12.61
N HIS A 75 -6.96 7.94 12.12
CA HIS A 75 -8.28 8.48 11.78
C HIS A 75 -9.02 9.02 13.00
N ILE A 76 -9.05 8.28 14.10
CA ILE A 76 -9.65 8.73 15.37
C ILE A 76 -8.94 9.98 15.90
N GLU A 77 -7.61 9.99 15.82
CA GLU A 77 -6.77 11.09 16.29
C GLU A 77 -6.71 12.29 15.34
N ARG A 78 -7.31 12.19 14.13
CA ARG A 78 -7.33 13.25 13.11
C ARG A 78 -5.95 13.71 12.66
N THR A 79 -5.00 12.76 12.55
CA THR A 79 -3.62 13.04 12.16
C THR A 79 -3.35 12.80 10.67
N VAL A 80 -4.35 12.33 9.93
CA VAL A 80 -4.34 12.11 8.48
C VAL A 80 -5.61 12.69 7.85
N ASN A 81 -5.57 13.00 6.56
CA ASN A 81 -6.76 13.47 5.83
C ASN A 81 -7.78 12.36 5.61
N PHE A 82 -7.31 11.12 5.40
CA PHE A 82 -8.12 9.90 5.37
C PHE A 82 -7.28 8.68 5.77
N ALA A 83 -7.92 7.60 6.19
CA ALA A 83 -7.24 6.34 6.50
C ALA A 83 -7.73 5.20 5.59
N ALA A 84 -7.07 4.04 5.66
CA ALA A 84 -7.56 2.82 5.02
C ALA A 84 -7.61 1.64 6.00
N THR A 85 -8.59 0.77 5.83
CA THR A 85 -8.79 -0.43 6.65
C THR A 85 -9.43 -1.57 5.88
N ASP A 86 -9.02 -2.81 6.17
CA ASP A 86 -9.67 -4.04 5.67
C ASP A 86 -10.66 -4.61 6.68
N ALA A 87 -10.58 -4.12 7.92
CA ALA A 87 -11.48 -4.46 8.99
C ALA A 87 -12.44 -3.28 9.19
N PRO A 88 -13.76 -3.48 9.08
CA PRO A 88 -14.71 -2.46 9.48
C PRO A 88 -14.41 -1.95 10.90
N MET A 89 -14.73 -0.67 11.13
CA MET A 89 -14.56 -0.12 12.47
C MET A 89 -15.51 -0.84 13.42
N SER A 90 -15.01 -1.24 14.58
CA SER A 90 -15.87 -1.70 15.67
C SER A 90 -16.75 -0.57 16.17
N SER A 91 -17.87 -0.92 16.82
CA SER A 91 -18.77 0.02 17.48
C SER A 91 -18.01 0.98 18.41
N GLY A 92 -17.10 0.46 19.23
CA GLY A 92 -16.28 1.29 20.12
C GLY A 92 -15.33 2.25 19.40
N GLU A 93 -14.80 1.88 18.24
CA GLU A 93 -13.98 2.78 17.41
C GLU A 93 -14.84 3.83 16.71
N ALA A 94 -16.03 3.45 16.23
CA ALA A 94 -16.98 4.36 15.60
C ALA A 94 -17.52 5.41 16.60
N GLU A 95 -17.66 5.06 17.88
CA GLU A 95 -17.99 6.02 18.95
C GLU A 95 -16.90 7.09 19.15
N LEU A 96 -15.62 6.74 18.95
CA LEU A 96 -14.49 7.66 19.08
C LEU A 96 -14.30 8.55 17.85
N ALA A 97 -14.73 8.10 16.67
CA ALA A 97 -14.73 8.88 15.43
C ALA A 97 -16.12 8.89 14.76
N PRO A 98 -17.10 9.59 15.36
CA PRO A 98 -18.45 9.65 14.83
C PRO A 98 -18.47 10.34 13.46
N ASN A 99 -19.45 9.98 12.64
CA ASN A 99 -19.63 10.48 11.28
C ASN A 99 -18.45 10.18 10.35
N THR A 100 -17.77 9.06 10.60
CA THR A 100 -16.84 8.44 9.63
C THR A 100 -17.64 7.80 8.50
N LEU A 101 -17.15 7.99 7.27
CA LEU A 101 -17.63 7.34 6.08
C LEU A 101 -16.71 6.17 5.75
N HIS A 102 -17.27 4.96 5.63
CA HIS A 102 -16.60 3.79 5.08
C HIS A 102 -16.83 3.74 3.58
N ILE A 103 -15.76 3.92 2.82
CA ILE A 103 -15.79 4.01 1.36
C ILE A 103 -15.08 2.77 0.82
N PRO A 104 -15.78 1.74 0.31
CA PRO A 104 -15.13 0.61 -0.33
C PRO A 104 -14.25 1.09 -1.49
N GLU A 105 -13.01 0.64 -1.56
CA GLU A 105 -12.07 1.09 -2.61
C GLU A 105 -11.69 -0.02 -3.60
N THR A 106 -11.68 -1.28 -3.16
CA THR A 106 -11.42 -2.45 -4.02
C THR A 106 -11.79 -3.75 -3.31
N LEU A 107 -11.69 -4.88 -4.01
CA LEU A 107 -11.68 -6.21 -3.41
C LEU A 107 -10.36 -6.93 -3.69
N GLY A 108 -9.98 -7.81 -2.78
CA GLY A 108 -8.82 -8.70 -2.94
C GLY A 108 -9.00 -10.00 -2.16
N ALA A 109 -7.93 -10.77 -2.08
CA ALA A 109 -7.89 -12.02 -1.34
C ALA A 109 -6.69 -12.10 -0.40
N VAL A 110 -6.92 -12.70 0.76
CA VAL A 110 -5.83 -13.20 1.60
C VAL A 110 -5.50 -14.62 1.15
N VAL A 111 -4.23 -14.91 0.91
CA VAL A 111 -3.74 -16.23 0.52
C VAL A 111 -2.91 -16.85 1.62
N VAL A 112 -3.00 -18.18 1.75
CA VAL A 112 -2.10 -18.95 2.59
C VAL A 112 -0.84 -19.23 1.77
N ALA A 113 0.16 -18.36 1.90
CA ALA A 113 1.43 -18.47 1.21
C ALA A 113 2.37 -19.39 2.00
N TYR A 114 3.17 -20.20 1.29
CA TYR A 114 4.12 -21.12 1.90
C TYR A 114 5.46 -21.11 1.19
N ASN A 115 6.47 -21.59 1.91
CA ASN A 115 7.81 -21.83 1.38
C ASN A 115 8.21 -23.27 1.70
N ILE A 116 7.90 -24.19 0.81
CA ILE A 116 8.30 -25.60 0.94
C ILE A 116 9.25 -25.89 -0.21
N PRO A 117 10.58 -25.96 0.01
CA PRO A 117 11.53 -26.10 -1.10
C PRO A 117 11.29 -27.31 -2.01
N SER A 118 10.72 -28.40 -1.48
CA SER A 118 10.35 -29.60 -2.25
C SER A 118 8.99 -29.50 -2.97
N VAL A 119 8.18 -28.49 -2.66
CA VAL A 119 6.88 -28.20 -3.27
C VAL A 119 6.88 -26.72 -3.68
N PRO A 120 7.63 -26.34 -4.73
CA PRO A 120 7.87 -24.93 -5.07
C PRO A 120 6.71 -24.26 -5.82
N ASP A 121 5.79 -25.06 -6.38
CA ASP A 121 4.65 -24.57 -7.15
C ASP A 121 3.45 -24.31 -6.23
N SER A 122 2.59 -23.37 -6.62
CA SER A 122 1.29 -23.14 -5.96
C SER A 122 0.32 -24.29 -6.20
N GLY A 123 -0.72 -24.37 -5.37
CA GLY A 123 -1.82 -25.33 -5.55
C GLY A 123 -1.85 -26.47 -4.56
N LEU A 124 -1.10 -26.39 -3.45
CA LEU A 124 -1.38 -27.22 -2.29
C LEU A 124 -2.84 -27.01 -1.86
N GLN A 125 -3.59 -28.09 -1.69
CA GLN A 125 -4.99 -28.06 -1.29
C GLN A 125 -5.09 -28.05 0.23
N LEU A 126 -5.77 -27.05 0.79
CA LEU A 126 -5.99 -26.93 2.23
C LEU A 126 -7.42 -26.47 2.52
N ASP A 127 -8.11 -27.18 3.42
CA ASP A 127 -9.36 -26.75 4.02
C ASP A 127 -9.13 -25.80 5.21
N GLY A 128 -10.18 -25.09 5.60
CA GLY A 128 -10.07 -24.08 6.66
C GLY A 128 -9.74 -24.67 8.04
N GLN A 129 -10.21 -25.89 8.32
CA GLN A 129 -9.93 -26.57 9.58
C GLN A 129 -8.43 -26.92 9.70
N THR A 130 -7.81 -27.36 8.61
CA THR A 130 -6.40 -27.71 8.51
C THR A 130 -5.53 -26.47 8.66
N VAL A 131 -5.90 -25.37 7.98
CA VAL A 131 -5.22 -24.08 8.17
C VAL A 131 -5.33 -23.63 9.64
N ALA A 132 -6.52 -23.73 10.25
CA ALA A 132 -6.69 -23.38 11.66
C ALA A 132 -5.81 -24.23 12.59
N MET A 133 -5.74 -25.55 12.38
CA MET A 133 -4.89 -26.46 13.16
C MET A 133 -3.39 -26.15 13.02
N ILE A 134 -2.93 -25.72 11.84
CA ILE A 134 -1.55 -25.25 11.63
C ILE A 134 -1.27 -24.04 12.53
N PHE A 135 -2.14 -23.02 12.50
CA PHE A 135 -1.95 -21.79 13.28
C PHE A 135 -2.25 -21.96 14.77
N LEU A 136 -2.96 -23.02 15.17
CA LEU A 136 -3.09 -23.44 16.58
C LEU A 136 -1.86 -24.21 17.09
N GLY A 137 -0.97 -24.64 16.19
CA GLY A 137 0.18 -25.49 16.51
C GLY A 137 -0.15 -26.97 16.70
N GLU A 138 -1.30 -27.44 16.20
CA GLU A 138 -1.74 -28.84 16.30
C GLU A 138 -1.30 -29.68 15.10
N ILE A 139 -1.02 -29.01 13.98
CA ILE A 139 -0.28 -29.57 12.86
C ILE A 139 1.08 -28.88 12.85
N GLU A 140 2.11 -29.62 13.26
CA GLU A 140 3.47 -29.10 13.42
C GLU A 140 4.40 -29.47 12.27
N ARG A 141 3.97 -30.35 11.34
CA ARG A 141 4.82 -30.89 10.26
C ARG A 141 4.07 -30.95 8.94
N TRP A 142 4.80 -30.76 7.83
CA TRP A 142 4.21 -30.70 6.49
C TRP A 142 3.69 -32.05 5.98
N ASP A 143 4.22 -33.17 6.46
CA ASP A 143 3.80 -34.52 6.11
C ASP A 143 2.65 -35.07 6.97
N ASP A 144 2.06 -34.23 7.84
CA ASP A 144 0.90 -34.61 8.66
C ASP A 144 -0.22 -35.20 7.80
N GLU A 145 -0.82 -36.30 8.27
CA GLU A 145 -1.83 -37.06 7.54
C GLU A 145 -3.02 -36.19 7.10
N ARG A 146 -3.35 -35.13 7.85
CA ARG A 146 -4.44 -34.18 7.52
C ARG A 146 -4.10 -33.31 6.30
N ILE A 147 -2.84 -32.92 6.12
CA ILE A 147 -2.37 -32.22 4.91
C ILE A 147 -2.23 -33.22 3.76
N ALA A 148 -1.61 -34.38 4.02
CA ALA A 148 -1.35 -35.40 3.02
C ALA A 148 -2.64 -35.98 2.39
N ALA A 149 -3.70 -36.15 3.18
CA ALA A 149 -4.99 -36.64 2.71
C ALA A 149 -5.63 -35.73 1.64
N GLN A 150 -5.38 -34.41 1.72
CA GLN A 150 -5.89 -33.42 0.77
C GLN A 150 -5.00 -33.29 -0.47
N ASN A 151 -3.78 -33.84 -0.43
CA ASN A 151 -2.77 -33.65 -1.46
C ASN A 151 -2.22 -34.99 -2.00
N PRO A 152 -3.08 -35.88 -2.53
CA PRO A 152 -2.65 -37.19 -2.99
C PRO A 152 -1.62 -37.07 -4.11
N GLY A 153 -0.44 -37.66 -3.90
CA GLY A 153 0.66 -37.66 -4.86
C GLY A 153 1.64 -36.50 -4.74
N VAL A 154 1.43 -35.55 -3.82
CA VAL A 154 2.41 -34.53 -3.49
C VAL A 154 3.42 -35.11 -2.50
N ALA A 155 4.71 -34.97 -2.79
CA ALA A 155 5.80 -35.43 -1.92
C ALA A 155 6.05 -34.40 -0.79
N LEU A 156 5.19 -34.44 0.23
CA LEU A 156 5.29 -33.57 1.40
C LEU A 156 6.53 -33.95 2.24
N PRO A 157 7.34 -32.97 2.68
CA PRO A 157 8.53 -33.25 3.48
C PRO A 157 8.18 -33.47 4.95
N ASP A 158 8.91 -34.38 5.59
CA ASP A 158 8.94 -34.55 7.06
C ASP A 158 9.76 -33.39 7.67
N GLU A 159 9.19 -32.17 7.62
CA GLU A 159 9.82 -30.94 8.09
C GLU A 159 8.84 -30.13 8.95
N ALA A 160 9.37 -29.46 9.97
CA ALA A 160 8.55 -28.67 10.88
C ALA A 160 7.95 -27.44 10.16
N ILE A 161 6.69 -27.15 10.44
CA ILE A 161 6.00 -25.96 9.94
C ILE A 161 6.44 -24.75 10.78
N VAL A 162 6.72 -23.64 10.10
CA VAL A 162 7.00 -22.35 10.74
C VAL A 162 5.88 -21.36 10.43
N PRO A 163 4.87 -21.19 11.31
CA PRO A 163 3.81 -20.20 11.11
C PRO A 163 4.36 -18.78 11.17
N ILE A 164 3.98 -17.95 10.21
CA ILE A 164 4.31 -16.53 10.12
C ILE A 164 3.02 -15.72 10.22
N GLN A 165 2.99 -14.75 11.13
CA GLN A 165 1.83 -13.90 11.38
C GLN A 165 2.20 -12.43 11.44
N ARG A 166 1.18 -11.59 11.47
CA ARG A 166 1.32 -10.14 11.63
C ARG A 166 1.66 -9.77 13.08
N SER A 167 2.59 -8.82 13.25
CA SER A 167 2.91 -8.22 14.56
C SER A 167 2.08 -6.97 14.86
N ASP A 168 1.59 -6.29 13.83
CA ASP A 168 0.85 -5.03 13.89
C ASP A 168 -0.67 -5.25 13.86
N GLY A 169 -1.43 -4.24 14.30
CA GLY A 169 -2.89 -4.25 14.20
C GLY A 169 -3.33 -4.26 12.74
N SER A 170 -3.84 -5.40 12.27
CA SER A 170 -3.92 -5.73 10.85
C SER A 170 -5.33 -6.13 10.42
N GLY A 171 -5.83 -5.50 9.35
CA GLY A 171 -7.08 -5.92 8.71
C GLY A 171 -6.94 -7.26 7.99
N THR A 172 -5.77 -7.56 7.42
CA THR A 172 -5.46 -8.89 6.88
C THR A 172 -5.58 -9.98 7.95
N THR A 173 -5.14 -9.70 9.18
CA THR A 173 -5.32 -10.60 10.34
C THR A 173 -6.78 -10.73 10.71
N PHE A 174 -7.54 -9.63 10.69
CA PHE A 174 -8.98 -9.67 10.94
C PHE A 174 -9.71 -10.56 9.92
N VAL A 175 -9.42 -10.41 8.63
CA VAL A 175 -10.02 -11.23 7.56
C VAL A 175 -9.60 -12.71 7.70
N PHE A 176 -8.32 -12.96 7.96
CA PHE A 176 -7.81 -14.33 8.12
C PHE A 176 -8.39 -15.02 9.35
N THR A 177 -8.45 -14.33 10.50
CA THR A 177 -9.03 -14.88 11.72
C THR A 177 -10.54 -15.03 11.63
N ASP A 178 -11.26 -14.16 10.90
CA ASP A 178 -12.68 -14.37 10.56
C ASP A 178 -12.89 -15.72 9.85
N TYR A 179 -12.05 -16.00 8.85
CA TYR A 179 -12.10 -17.26 8.12
C TYR A 179 -11.81 -18.46 9.02
N LEU A 180 -10.76 -18.40 9.85
CA LEU A 180 -10.39 -19.49 10.74
C LEU A 180 -11.44 -19.75 11.82
N SER A 181 -11.98 -18.69 12.42
CA SER A 181 -13.08 -18.76 13.37
C SER A 181 -14.33 -19.41 12.77
N GLY A 182 -14.66 -19.07 11.52
CA GLY A 182 -15.77 -19.70 10.80
C GLY A 182 -15.52 -21.16 10.42
N SER A 183 -14.25 -21.57 10.31
CA SER A 183 -13.85 -22.91 9.84
C SER A 183 -13.48 -23.87 10.97
N SER A 184 -13.22 -23.38 12.18
CA SER A 184 -12.82 -24.18 13.33
C SER A 184 -13.41 -23.63 14.62
N ALA A 185 -14.29 -24.40 15.24
CA ALA A 185 -14.87 -24.06 16.55
C ALA A 185 -13.80 -23.92 17.64
N ASP A 186 -12.73 -24.73 17.58
CA ASP A 186 -11.62 -24.66 18.54
C ASP A 186 -10.79 -23.38 18.36
N PHE A 187 -10.61 -22.93 17.10
CA PHE A 187 -9.97 -21.64 16.82
C PHE A 187 -10.80 -20.49 17.36
N GLU A 188 -12.11 -20.50 17.12
CA GLU A 188 -13.03 -19.47 17.61
C GLU A 188 -13.03 -19.41 19.15
N GLU A 189 -13.07 -20.55 19.84
CA GLU A 189 -13.08 -20.59 21.30
C GLU A 189 -11.75 -20.11 21.91
N ARG A 190 -10.61 -20.48 21.31
CA ARG A 190 -9.28 -20.24 21.90
C ARG A 190 -8.67 -18.90 21.50
N ILE A 191 -8.90 -18.45 20.27
CA ILE A 191 -8.23 -17.30 19.66
C ILE A 191 -9.26 -16.24 19.23
N GLY A 192 -10.29 -16.66 18.50
CA GLY A 192 -11.32 -15.78 17.97
C GLY A 192 -10.84 -14.86 16.84
N LYS A 193 -11.70 -13.91 16.50
CA LYS A 193 -11.52 -12.93 15.41
C LYS A 193 -11.02 -11.59 15.92
N GLY A 194 -10.05 -10.99 15.21
CA GLY A 194 -9.61 -9.63 15.52
C GLY A 194 -8.45 -9.11 14.66
N LYS A 195 -8.20 -7.80 14.74
CA LYS A 195 -7.03 -7.16 14.11
C LYS A 195 -5.71 -7.56 14.78
N SER A 196 -5.78 -8.01 16.03
CA SER A 196 -4.68 -8.55 16.83
C SER A 196 -5.26 -9.64 17.72
N VAL A 197 -4.63 -10.82 17.73
CA VAL A 197 -5.08 -11.99 18.48
C VAL A 197 -3.89 -12.66 19.18
N PRO A 198 -4.10 -13.40 20.28
CA PRO A 198 -3.01 -14.02 21.03
C PRO A 198 -2.55 -15.33 20.37
N TRP A 199 -1.83 -15.24 19.25
CA TRP A 199 -1.29 -16.41 18.56
C TRP A 199 -0.45 -17.31 19.50
N PRO A 200 -0.62 -18.65 19.45
CA PRO A 200 0.03 -19.57 20.38
C PRO A 200 1.56 -19.70 20.17
N GLY A 201 2.06 -19.32 18.99
CA GLY A 201 3.46 -19.37 18.61
C GLY A 201 3.67 -18.79 17.22
N GLY A 202 4.83 -19.02 16.61
CA GLY A 202 5.16 -18.52 15.26
C GLY A 202 6.08 -17.29 15.25
N VAL A 203 6.44 -16.86 14.05
CA VAL A 203 7.26 -15.68 13.81
C VAL A 203 6.35 -14.51 13.43
N SER A 204 6.50 -13.37 14.12
CA SER A 204 5.74 -12.18 13.81
C SER A 204 6.52 -11.21 12.93
N SER A 205 5.85 -10.60 11.96
CA SER A 205 6.42 -9.56 11.09
C SER A 205 5.40 -8.46 10.81
N SER A 206 5.85 -7.23 10.62
CA SER A 206 4.96 -6.09 10.40
C SER A 206 4.57 -5.96 8.93
N GLY A 207 3.30 -5.67 8.67
CA GLY A 207 2.79 -5.46 7.30
C GLY A 207 2.73 -6.74 6.44
N ASN A 208 2.09 -6.63 5.27
CA ASN A 208 2.15 -7.70 4.27
C ASN A 208 3.58 -7.87 3.72
N GLU A 209 4.31 -6.75 3.59
CA GLU A 209 5.70 -6.67 3.13
C GLU A 209 6.61 -7.53 4.01
N GLY A 210 6.51 -7.36 5.34
CA GLY A 210 7.33 -8.07 6.30
C GLY A 210 6.99 -9.55 6.34
N VAL A 211 5.69 -9.90 6.38
CA VAL A 211 5.26 -11.30 6.37
C VAL A 211 5.70 -11.99 5.07
N ALA A 212 5.48 -11.39 3.91
CA ALA A 212 5.93 -11.94 2.62
C ALA A 212 7.46 -12.10 2.56
N GLY A 213 8.20 -11.09 3.05
CA GLY A 213 9.65 -11.16 3.17
C GLY A 213 10.11 -12.34 4.02
N THR A 214 9.49 -12.51 5.20
CA THR A 214 9.82 -13.58 6.14
C THR A 214 9.48 -14.97 5.60
N ILE A 215 8.32 -15.15 4.96
CA ILE A 215 7.95 -16.43 4.32
C ILE A 215 9.00 -16.80 3.28
N ARG A 216 9.33 -15.87 2.37
CA ARG A 216 10.29 -16.12 1.28
C ARG A 216 11.68 -16.53 1.79
N THR A 217 12.13 -15.99 2.92
CA THR A 217 13.47 -16.29 3.47
C THR A 217 13.50 -17.44 4.47
N THR A 218 12.35 -17.94 4.89
CA THR A 218 12.23 -18.99 5.92
C THR A 218 11.73 -20.28 5.29
N PRO A 219 12.59 -21.28 5.05
CA PRO A 219 12.15 -22.59 4.58
C PRO A 219 11.14 -23.22 5.53
N HIS A 220 10.22 -23.99 4.96
CA HIS A 220 9.12 -24.69 5.62
C HIS A 220 8.13 -23.78 6.37
N SER A 221 8.10 -22.50 6.00
CA SER A 221 7.17 -21.53 6.57
C SER A 221 5.81 -21.51 5.86
N VAL A 222 4.80 -21.04 6.59
CA VAL A 222 3.46 -20.75 6.09
C VAL A 222 2.95 -19.48 6.75
N GLY A 223 2.32 -18.59 5.99
CA GLY A 223 1.75 -17.35 6.50
C GLY A 223 0.59 -16.88 5.63
N TYR A 224 0.00 -15.76 6.02
CA TYR A 224 -1.11 -15.15 5.30
C TYR A 224 -0.75 -13.75 4.83
N VAL A 225 -0.97 -13.49 3.54
CA VAL A 225 -0.70 -12.19 2.91
C VAL A 225 -1.79 -11.89 1.89
N GLU A 226 -1.95 -10.63 1.52
CA GLU A 226 -2.75 -10.28 0.35
C GLU A 226 -2.11 -10.86 -0.94
N LEU A 227 -2.94 -11.33 -1.88
CA LEU A 227 -2.55 -12.04 -3.11
C LEU A 227 -1.47 -11.32 -3.93
N ALA A 228 -1.55 -10.00 -4.10
CA ALA A 228 -0.58 -9.23 -4.87
C ALA A 228 0.83 -9.38 -4.30
N TYR A 229 0.98 -9.50 -2.97
CA TYR A 229 2.28 -9.71 -2.34
C TYR A 229 2.87 -11.09 -2.65
N ALA A 230 2.05 -12.14 -2.64
CA ALA A 230 2.49 -13.48 -3.03
C ALA A 230 2.90 -13.51 -4.51
N PHE A 231 2.09 -12.90 -5.37
CA PHE A 231 2.37 -12.84 -6.81
C PHE A 231 3.63 -12.04 -7.15
N GLN A 232 3.79 -10.83 -6.62
CA GLN A 232 4.94 -9.96 -6.91
C GLN A 232 6.26 -10.54 -6.42
N THR A 233 6.22 -11.40 -5.40
CA THR A 233 7.42 -12.03 -4.82
C THR A 233 7.64 -13.46 -5.31
N GLY A 234 6.73 -14.00 -6.15
CA GLY A 234 6.82 -15.36 -6.68
C GLY A 234 6.67 -16.45 -5.61
N MET A 235 5.96 -16.17 -4.52
CA MET A 235 5.70 -17.16 -3.47
C MET A 235 4.64 -18.15 -3.91
N ALA A 236 4.81 -19.41 -3.52
CA ALA A 236 3.78 -20.42 -3.64
C ALA A 236 2.66 -20.16 -2.62
N TYR A 237 1.44 -20.51 -2.99
CA TYR A 237 0.27 -20.40 -2.12
C TYR A 237 -0.69 -21.57 -2.32
N ALA A 238 -1.53 -21.81 -1.31
CA ALA A 238 -2.50 -22.88 -1.31
C ALA A 238 -3.79 -22.51 -2.08
N HIS A 239 -4.45 -23.50 -2.64
CA HIS A 239 -5.86 -23.43 -3.03
C HIS A 239 -6.72 -23.82 -1.84
N ILE A 240 -7.75 -23.01 -1.56
CA ILE A 240 -8.52 -23.13 -0.32
C ILE A 240 -9.88 -23.73 -0.62
N GLU A 241 -10.31 -24.70 0.20
CA GLU A 241 -11.63 -25.31 0.07
C GLU A 241 -12.75 -24.26 0.23
N ASN A 242 -13.69 -24.24 -0.71
CA ASN A 242 -14.81 -23.32 -0.68
C ASN A 242 -15.80 -23.61 0.45
N ALA A 243 -16.67 -22.65 0.76
CA ALA A 243 -17.66 -22.77 1.83
C ALA A 243 -18.63 -23.95 1.64
N ASP A 244 -18.82 -24.40 0.40
CA ASP A 244 -19.71 -25.51 0.07
C ASP A 244 -19.01 -26.89 0.19
N GLY A 245 -17.70 -26.94 0.43
CA GLY A 245 -16.90 -28.17 0.47
C GLY A 245 -16.84 -28.91 -0.86
N THR A 246 -16.97 -28.18 -1.98
CA THR A 246 -17.12 -28.78 -3.33
C THR A 246 -15.84 -28.68 -4.16
N ALA A 247 -14.99 -27.70 -3.90
CA ALA A 247 -13.76 -27.47 -4.66
C ALA A 247 -12.69 -26.73 -3.83
N TYR A 248 -11.43 -26.98 -4.16
CA TYR A 248 -10.29 -26.14 -3.75
C TYR A 248 -10.08 -25.03 -4.79
N VAL A 249 -10.28 -23.79 -4.37
CA VAL A 249 -10.37 -22.63 -5.27
C VAL A 249 -9.05 -21.87 -5.29
N GLU A 250 -8.55 -21.61 -6.48
CA GLU A 250 -7.42 -20.71 -6.71
C GLU A 250 -7.85 -19.24 -6.54
N PRO A 251 -7.04 -18.38 -5.88
CA PRO A 251 -7.32 -16.95 -5.74
C PRO A 251 -7.07 -16.21 -7.07
N THR A 252 -8.13 -16.01 -7.85
CA THR A 252 -8.11 -15.30 -9.13
C THR A 252 -9.09 -14.14 -9.11
N ILE A 253 -8.95 -13.17 -10.01
CA ILE A 253 -9.94 -12.09 -10.17
C ILE A 253 -11.37 -12.64 -10.30
N ALA A 254 -11.56 -13.75 -11.01
CA ALA A 254 -12.87 -14.36 -11.20
C ALA A 254 -13.43 -14.96 -9.89
N SER A 255 -12.61 -15.68 -9.12
CA SER A 255 -13.05 -16.31 -7.87
C SER A 255 -13.24 -15.32 -6.72
N ILE A 256 -12.44 -14.24 -6.69
CA ILE A 256 -12.62 -13.13 -5.74
C ILE A 256 -13.91 -12.36 -6.07
N ARG A 257 -14.16 -12.08 -7.36
CA ARG A 257 -15.40 -11.44 -7.82
C ARG A 257 -16.63 -12.30 -7.53
N ALA A 258 -16.51 -13.62 -7.63
CA ALA A 258 -17.59 -14.54 -7.27
C ALA A 258 -17.99 -14.42 -5.79
N ALA A 259 -17.02 -14.27 -4.89
CA ALA A 259 -17.27 -14.10 -3.46
C ALA A 259 -18.05 -12.81 -3.13
N SER A 260 -17.92 -11.75 -3.95
CA SER A 260 -18.64 -10.48 -3.73
C SER A 260 -19.99 -10.37 -4.44
N ALA A 261 -20.31 -11.27 -5.37
CA ALA A 261 -21.47 -11.15 -6.25
C ALA A 261 -22.82 -11.08 -5.49
N GLY A 262 -22.91 -11.71 -4.32
CA GLY A 262 -24.09 -11.68 -3.46
C GLY A 262 -24.11 -10.56 -2.41
N ALA A 263 -22.96 -9.92 -2.15
CA ALA A 263 -22.80 -9.01 -1.02
C ALA A 263 -23.37 -7.60 -1.28
N ALA A 264 -23.32 -7.14 -2.54
CA ALA A 264 -23.62 -5.75 -2.91
C ALA A 264 -25.00 -5.27 -2.41
N ALA A 265 -26.03 -6.12 -2.46
CA ALA A 265 -27.38 -5.76 -2.04
C ALA A 265 -27.55 -5.61 -0.51
N SER A 266 -26.61 -6.13 0.27
CA SER A 266 -26.61 -6.09 1.74
C SER A 266 -25.59 -5.12 2.32
N LEU A 267 -24.79 -4.46 1.49
CA LEU A 267 -23.81 -3.50 1.98
C LEU A 267 -24.52 -2.25 2.53
N PRO A 268 -24.08 -1.76 3.70
CA PRO A 268 -24.62 -0.53 4.28
C PRO A 268 -24.22 0.69 3.45
N LEU A 269 -24.93 1.80 3.66
CA LEU A 269 -24.46 3.09 3.14
C LEU A 269 -23.14 3.49 3.81
N ALA A 270 -22.36 4.36 3.17
CA ALA A 270 -21.04 4.73 3.68
C ALA A 270 -21.05 5.29 5.12
N ALA A 271 -22.11 6.01 5.50
CA ALA A 271 -22.26 6.61 6.84
C ALA A 271 -22.91 5.66 7.88
N GLU A 272 -23.36 4.48 7.47
CA GLU A 272 -23.96 3.49 8.35
C GLU A 272 -22.88 2.58 8.96
N SER A 273 -23.25 1.71 9.91
CA SER A 273 -22.28 0.81 10.53
C SER A 273 -21.87 -0.31 9.58
N TRP A 274 -20.57 -0.48 9.39
CA TRP A 274 -19.96 -1.57 8.63
C TRP A 274 -19.49 -2.74 9.50
N GLU A 275 -19.61 -2.66 10.84
CA GLU A 275 -19.03 -3.63 11.79
C GLU A 275 -19.36 -5.10 11.47
N GLY A 276 -20.58 -5.35 10.97
CA GLY A 276 -21.06 -6.69 10.62
C GLY A 276 -20.75 -7.15 9.18
N VAL A 277 -20.08 -6.34 8.36
CA VAL A 277 -19.81 -6.66 6.96
C VAL A 277 -18.64 -7.64 6.86
N SER A 278 -18.91 -8.82 6.29
CA SER A 278 -17.89 -9.77 5.86
C SER A 278 -18.36 -10.49 4.60
N ILE A 279 -17.41 -10.74 3.69
CA ILE A 279 -17.62 -11.59 2.51
C ILE A 279 -16.74 -12.85 2.55
N VAL A 280 -16.14 -13.12 3.72
CA VAL A 280 -15.40 -14.36 3.98
C VAL A 280 -16.37 -15.54 3.93
N ASN A 281 -15.91 -16.67 3.39
CA ASN A 281 -16.73 -17.88 3.18
C ASN A 281 -18.03 -17.61 2.43
N ALA A 282 -18.01 -16.69 1.46
CA ALA A 282 -19.13 -16.49 0.56
C ALA A 282 -19.47 -17.82 -0.16
N PRO A 283 -20.77 -18.17 -0.27
CA PRO A 283 -21.20 -19.43 -0.89
C PRO A 283 -20.88 -19.45 -2.39
N GLY A 284 -20.87 -20.64 -2.99
CA GLY A 284 -20.68 -20.86 -4.41
C GLY A 284 -19.39 -21.59 -4.75
N GLU A 285 -19.48 -22.49 -5.73
CA GLU A 285 -18.40 -23.39 -6.14
C GLU A 285 -17.09 -22.67 -6.53
N ASN A 286 -17.21 -21.45 -7.07
CA ASN A 286 -16.07 -20.65 -7.54
C ASN A 286 -15.67 -19.51 -6.58
N SER A 287 -16.32 -19.37 -5.43
CA SER A 287 -16.05 -18.28 -4.49
C SER A 287 -14.76 -18.55 -3.73
N TYR A 288 -13.77 -17.66 -3.88
CA TYR A 288 -12.54 -17.80 -3.09
C TYR A 288 -12.82 -17.43 -1.61
N PRO A 289 -12.47 -18.28 -0.63
CA PRO A 289 -13.08 -18.22 0.71
C PRO A 289 -12.56 -17.08 1.58
N ILE A 290 -11.33 -16.65 1.36
CA ILE A 290 -10.66 -15.63 2.17
C ILE A 290 -10.61 -14.30 1.39
N SER A 291 -11.73 -13.96 0.75
CA SER A 291 -11.91 -12.70 0.02
C SER A 291 -12.36 -11.58 0.96
N SER A 292 -11.97 -10.34 0.66
CA SER A 292 -12.41 -9.18 1.43
C SER A 292 -12.55 -7.93 0.58
N LEU A 293 -13.48 -7.07 0.98
CA LEU A 293 -13.45 -5.64 0.67
C LEU A 293 -12.37 -4.96 1.53
N THR A 294 -11.88 -3.83 1.04
CA THR A 294 -11.08 -2.89 1.82
C THR A 294 -11.64 -1.49 1.60
N TYR A 295 -11.47 -0.62 2.60
CA TYR A 295 -12.23 0.61 2.73
C TYR A 295 -11.30 1.78 3.08
N LEU A 296 -11.56 2.92 2.45
CA LEU A 296 -11.10 4.21 2.95
C LEU A 296 -12.03 4.68 4.07
N LEU A 297 -11.46 5.30 5.10
CA LEU A 297 -12.16 5.99 6.17
C LEU A 297 -12.01 7.48 5.92
N LEU A 298 -13.13 8.13 5.58
CA LEU A 298 -13.17 9.56 5.32
C LEU A 298 -14.03 10.27 6.38
N TYR A 299 -13.66 11.48 6.76
CA TYR A 299 -14.54 12.30 7.59
C TYR A 299 -15.68 12.87 6.75
N SER A 300 -16.91 12.82 7.27
CA SER A 300 -18.02 13.57 6.67
C SER A 300 -17.79 15.09 6.66
N ASP A 301 -17.04 15.61 7.64
CA ASP A 301 -16.53 16.99 7.63
C ASP A 301 -14.99 17.00 7.77
N LEU A 302 -14.33 17.53 6.74
CA LEU A 302 -12.87 17.65 6.61
C LEU A 302 -12.31 18.87 7.37
N GLY A 303 -13.13 19.62 8.10
CA GLY A 303 -12.68 20.69 8.99
C GLY A 303 -11.71 20.18 10.04
N GLY A 304 -10.57 20.85 10.20
CA GLY A 304 -9.52 20.45 11.15
C GLY A 304 -8.65 19.28 10.71
N VAL A 305 -8.90 18.69 9.53
CA VAL A 305 -7.96 17.78 8.85
C VAL A 305 -7.57 18.26 7.46
N ALA A 306 -8.28 19.23 6.88
CA ALA A 306 -7.86 19.98 5.69
C ALA A 306 -7.79 21.48 6.05
N ASP A 307 -6.76 22.17 5.58
CA ASP A 307 -6.50 23.58 5.88
C ASP A 307 -7.47 24.52 5.17
N SER A 308 -8.03 24.09 4.04
CA SER A 308 -8.91 24.91 3.19
C SER A 308 -9.98 24.09 2.48
N ILE A 309 -10.99 24.78 1.95
CA ILE A 309 -12.02 24.17 1.09
C ILE A 309 -11.38 23.60 -0.20
N ASP A 310 -10.32 24.22 -0.71
CA ASP A 310 -9.61 23.77 -1.91
C ASP A 310 -8.82 22.48 -1.65
N GLU A 311 -8.21 22.35 -0.47
CA GLU A 311 -7.56 21.09 -0.05
C GLU A 311 -8.60 20.00 0.22
N ALA A 312 -9.70 20.33 0.89
CA ALA A 312 -10.83 19.42 1.07
C ALA A 312 -11.37 18.91 -0.27
N HIS A 313 -11.43 19.79 -1.28
CA HIS A 313 -11.77 19.41 -2.65
C HIS A 313 -10.73 18.48 -3.29
N ALA A 314 -9.43 18.75 -3.11
CA ALA A 314 -8.38 17.85 -3.59
C ALA A 314 -8.47 16.44 -2.97
N ILE A 315 -8.79 16.35 -1.67
CA ILE A 315 -9.03 15.08 -0.96
C ILE A 315 -10.25 14.34 -1.54
N VAL A 316 -11.39 15.01 -1.68
CA VAL A 316 -12.60 14.40 -2.25
C VAL A 316 -12.36 13.98 -3.72
N HIS A 317 -11.61 14.77 -4.49
CA HIS A 317 -11.33 14.47 -5.89
C HIS A 317 -10.42 13.26 -6.06
N ILE A 318 -9.34 13.11 -5.27
CA ILE A 318 -8.50 11.92 -5.38
C ILE A 318 -9.25 10.65 -4.97
N VAL A 319 -10.08 10.70 -3.92
CA VAL A 319 -10.91 9.56 -3.52
C VAL A 319 -11.93 9.23 -4.61
N HIS A 320 -12.62 10.23 -5.18
CA HIS A 320 -13.51 10.02 -6.32
C HIS A 320 -12.78 9.41 -7.53
N TRP A 321 -11.56 9.88 -7.83
CA TRP A 321 -10.74 9.33 -8.90
C TRP A 321 -10.38 7.87 -8.64
N MET A 322 -9.98 7.50 -7.41
CA MET A 322 -9.68 6.12 -7.02
C MET A 322 -10.88 5.19 -7.26
N LEU A 323 -12.10 5.64 -6.92
CA LEU A 323 -13.34 4.89 -7.11
C LEU A 323 -13.79 4.78 -8.57
N THR A 324 -13.28 5.65 -9.44
CA THR A 324 -13.70 5.75 -10.85
C THR A 324 -12.53 5.44 -11.79
N SER A 325 -11.83 6.46 -12.27
CA SER A 325 -10.75 6.33 -13.25
C SER A 325 -9.60 5.45 -12.76
N GLY A 326 -9.31 5.46 -11.46
CA GLY A 326 -8.26 4.65 -10.84
C GLY A 326 -8.51 3.14 -10.91
N GLN A 327 -9.76 2.70 -10.98
CA GLN A 327 -10.12 1.27 -10.98
C GLN A 327 -9.52 0.49 -12.17
N VAL A 328 -9.13 1.18 -13.25
CA VAL A 328 -8.43 0.56 -14.39
C VAL A 328 -7.08 -0.06 -14.00
N HIS A 329 -6.53 0.31 -12.85
CA HIS A 329 -5.27 -0.20 -12.34
C HIS A 329 -5.41 -1.41 -11.40
N SER A 330 -6.63 -1.82 -11.05
CA SER A 330 -6.86 -2.90 -10.09
C SER A 330 -6.45 -4.28 -10.61
N GLU A 331 -6.98 -4.71 -11.77
CA GLU A 331 -6.74 -6.07 -12.29
C GLU A 331 -5.26 -6.39 -12.57
N PRO A 332 -4.43 -5.47 -13.13
CA PRO A 332 -3.00 -5.71 -13.30
C PRO A 332 -2.23 -6.01 -11.99
N LEU A 333 -2.80 -5.62 -10.85
CA LEU A 333 -2.27 -5.86 -9.52
C LEU A 333 -3.05 -6.94 -8.76
N LEU A 334 -3.91 -7.68 -9.45
CA LEU A 334 -4.74 -8.78 -8.91
C LEU A 334 -5.83 -8.35 -7.92
N TYR A 335 -6.20 -7.07 -7.92
CA TYR A 335 -7.39 -6.59 -7.23
C TYR A 335 -8.60 -6.57 -8.16
N VAL A 336 -9.79 -6.84 -7.62
CA VAL A 336 -11.03 -6.80 -8.38
C VAL A 336 -11.57 -5.36 -8.38
N PRO A 337 -11.77 -4.75 -9.57
CA PRO A 337 -12.48 -3.49 -9.67
C PRO A 337 -13.85 -3.56 -9.00
N LEU A 338 -14.25 -2.49 -8.33
CA LEU A 338 -15.56 -2.41 -7.71
C LEU A 338 -16.68 -2.54 -8.76
N PRO A 339 -17.72 -3.35 -8.51
CA PRO A 339 -18.98 -3.28 -9.24
C PRO A 339 -19.61 -1.90 -9.09
N GLU A 340 -20.36 -1.46 -10.12
CA GLU A 340 -21.00 -0.13 -10.15
C GLU A 340 -21.85 0.14 -8.90
N GLU A 341 -22.59 -0.87 -8.41
CA GLU A 341 -23.43 -0.75 -7.22
C GLU A 341 -22.61 -0.45 -5.95
N ILE A 342 -21.40 -1.01 -5.84
CA ILE A 342 -20.51 -0.80 -4.70
C ILE A 342 -19.78 0.54 -4.86
N THR A 343 -19.33 0.88 -6.06
CA THR A 343 -18.74 2.21 -6.37
C THR A 343 -19.69 3.33 -5.95
N ARG A 344 -20.99 3.16 -6.20
CA ARG A 344 -22.01 4.16 -5.85
C ARG A 344 -22.12 4.46 -4.37
N ILE A 345 -21.86 3.49 -3.49
CA ILE A 345 -21.83 3.71 -2.04
C ILE A 345 -20.84 4.84 -1.70
N GLY A 346 -19.66 4.78 -2.32
CA GLY A 346 -18.62 5.78 -2.13
C GLY A 346 -18.94 7.09 -2.85
N THR A 347 -19.24 7.05 -4.15
CA THR A 347 -19.44 8.27 -4.93
C THR A 347 -20.66 9.08 -4.50
N ASP A 348 -21.72 8.43 -4.02
CA ASP A 348 -22.90 9.12 -3.49
C ASP A 348 -22.58 9.77 -2.14
N ALA A 349 -21.76 9.14 -1.30
CA ALA A 349 -21.33 9.70 -0.01
C ALA A 349 -20.44 10.93 -0.16
N LEU A 350 -19.52 10.93 -1.14
CA LEU A 350 -18.61 12.06 -1.40
C LEU A 350 -19.33 13.37 -1.71
N GLN A 351 -20.55 13.32 -2.26
CA GLN A 351 -21.35 14.52 -2.55
C GLN A 351 -21.79 15.29 -1.30
N PHE A 352 -21.82 14.60 -0.15
CA PHE A 352 -22.24 15.17 1.13
C PHE A 352 -21.07 15.56 2.03
N VAL A 353 -19.82 15.37 1.59
CA VAL A 353 -18.64 15.77 2.36
C VAL A 353 -18.57 17.30 2.46
N THR A 354 -18.30 17.78 3.67
CA THR A 354 -18.18 19.22 3.98
C THR A 354 -16.78 19.59 4.46
N HIS A 355 -16.49 20.89 4.47
CA HIS A 355 -15.38 21.49 5.20
C HIS A 355 -15.93 22.64 6.03
N ASN A 356 -15.90 22.50 7.35
CA ASN A 356 -16.50 23.46 8.28
C ASN A 356 -17.97 23.78 7.94
N GLY A 357 -18.73 22.74 7.57
CA GLY A 357 -20.14 22.83 7.17
C GLY A 357 -20.42 23.34 5.75
N MET A 358 -19.40 23.76 4.99
CA MET A 358 -19.54 24.13 3.57
C MET A 358 -19.39 22.88 2.69
N SER A 359 -20.31 22.67 1.75
CA SER A 359 -20.23 21.52 0.84
C SER A 359 -19.01 21.65 -0.07
N VAL A 360 -18.14 20.62 -0.03
CA VAL A 360 -16.96 20.52 -0.90
C VAL A 360 -17.39 20.33 -2.35
N TRP A 361 -18.37 19.44 -2.58
CA TRP A 361 -18.86 19.11 -3.93
C TRP A 361 -19.56 20.31 -4.61
N ALA A 362 -20.37 21.08 -3.88
CA ALA A 362 -21.03 22.25 -4.44
C ALA A 362 -20.03 23.40 -4.72
N ALA A 363 -19.06 23.62 -3.83
CA ALA A 363 -18.01 24.61 -4.04
C ALA A 363 -17.18 24.31 -5.31
N ALA A 364 -16.93 23.03 -5.59
CA ALA A 364 -16.27 22.60 -6.83
C ALA A 364 -17.07 22.93 -8.09
N ALA A 365 -18.41 22.88 -8.03
CA ALA A 365 -19.29 23.18 -9.15
C ALA A 365 -19.43 24.69 -9.43
N GLU A 366 -19.16 25.55 -8.44
CA GLU A 366 -19.20 27.02 -8.57
C GLU A 366 -17.84 27.62 -8.96
N SER A 367 -16.77 26.82 -8.97
CA SER A 367 -15.43 27.25 -9.35
C SER A 367 -15.38 27.61 -10.84
N PRO A 368 -14.83 28.78 -11.24
CA PRO A 368 -14.83 29.28 -12.61
C PRO A 368 -13.99 28.45 -13.61
N TYR A 369 -13.40 27.34 -13.16
CA TYR A 369 -12.57 26.44 -13.97
C TYR A 369 -13.32 25.24 -14.54
N GLY A 370 -14.63 25.13 -14.30
CA GLY A 370 -15.49 24.08 -14.83
C GLY A 370 -15.94 24.28 -16.28
N GLU A 371 -15.04 24.35 -17.26
CA GLU A 371 -15.38 24.09 -18.67
C GLU A 371 -14.15 23.66 -19.49
N THR A 372 -14.22 22.48 -20.09
CA THR A 372 -13.13 21.76 -20.77
C THR A 372 -12.75 22.41 -22.11
N THR A 373 -11.47 22.43 -22.48
CA THR A 373 -11.07 22.14 -23.88
C THR A 373 -9.60 21.71 -24.00
N SER A 374 -9.41 20.63 -24.75
CA SER A 374 -8.15 20.15 -25.30
C SER A 374 -7.38 21.24 -26.07
N SER A 375 -6.11 21.46 -25.75
CA SER A 375 -5.15 22.05 -26.71
C SER A 375 -3.72 21.72 -26.32
N GLN A 376 -2.93 21.46 -27.35
CA GLN A 376 -1.56 20.99 -27.37
C GLN A 376 -0.55 21.94 -26.72
N ALA A 377 0.56 21.32 -26.30
CA ALA A 377 1.80 21.92 -25.83
C ALA A 377 2.35 23.03 -26.72
N THR A 378 2.93 24.07 -26.10
CA THR A 378 4.23 24.68 -26.44
C THR A 378 4.66 25.67 -25.37
N GLY A 379 5.95 25.66 -25.00
CA GLY A 379 6.66 26.85 -24.52
C GLY A 379 7.10 26.81 -23.06
N ALA A 380 8.42 26.73 -22.86
CA ALA A 380 9.14 26.67 -21.60
C ALA A 380 9.54 28.05 -21.03
N GLU A 381 10.08 28.01 -19.79
CA GLU A 381 10.91 29.01 -19.07
C GLU A 381 10.13 30.11 -18.30
N ASP A 382 10.39 30.45 -17.02
CA ASP A 382 11.46 30.11 -16.06
C ASP A 382 11.07 30.52 -14.60
N ARG A 383 11.50 29.68 -13.65
CA ARG A 383 11.90 29.91 -12.24
C ARG A 383 10.98 30.57 -11.18
N GLY A 384 10.70 29.77 -10.15
CA GLY A 384 10.40 30.18 -8.77
C GLY A 384 10.20 28.98 -7.85
N ALA A 385 11.29 28.27 -7.51
CA ALA A 385 11.26 27.05 -6.71
C ALA A 385 10.96 27.31 -5.22
N SER A 386 9.99 26.57 -4.67
CA SER A 386 9.94 26.19 -3.26
C SER A 386 9.95 24.66 -3.19
N MET A 387 11.17 24.10 -3.22
CA MET A 387 11.41 22.71 -2.83
C MET A 387 11.67 22.66 -1.34
N GLU A 388 10.94 21.80 -0.63
CA GLU A 388 11.48 21.10 0.53
C GLU A 388 10.87 19.68 0.55
N GLY A 389 11.75 18.68 0.54
CA GLY A 389 11.42 17.27 0.26
C GLY A 389 12.37 16.29 0.93
N GLY A 390 12.23 15.01 0.59
CA GLY A 390 12.97 13.90 1.21
C GLY A 390 13.14 12.64 0.33
N GLY A 391 13.55 12.76 -0.94
CA GLY A 391 13.77 11.61 -1.83
C GLY A 391 15.25 11.33 -2.16
N CYS A 392 15.65 10.05 -2.24
CA CYS A 392 16.98 9.62 -2.72
C CYS A 392 17.07 9.61 -4.26
N LEU A 393 16.84 10.75 -4.92
CA LEU A 393 16.62 10.90 -6.37
C LEU A 393 17.65 10.18 -7.27
N ILE A 394 18.95 10.34 -6.99
CA ILE A 394 20.04 9.70 -7.75
C ILE A 394 19.99 8.17 -7.57
N ALA A 395 19.82 7.69 -6.33
CA ALA A 395 19.76 6.25 -6.08
C ALA A 395 18.50 5.63 -6.69
N THR A 396 17.36 6.31 -6.60
CA THR A 396 16.11 5.91 -7.25
C THR A 396 16.29 5.80 -8.77
N ALA A 397 16.94 6.78 -9.40
CA ALA A 397 17.21 6.74 -10.83
C ALA A 397 18.21 5.62 -11.21
N ALA A 398 19.24 5.42 -10.39
CA ALA A 398 20.27 4.40 -10.58
C ALA A 398 19.69 2.98 -10.46
N TYR A 399 18.84 2.70 -9.48
CA TYR A 399 18.28 1.37 -9.20
C TYR A 399 16.90 1.14 -9.85
N GLY A 400 16.31 2.18 -10.43
CA GLY A 400 15.11 2.11 -11.27
C GLY A 400 13.79 2.15 -10.51
N THR A 401 13.81 2.16 -9.17
CA THR A 401 12.63 2.28 -8.33
C THR A 401 13.01 2.77 -6.94
N GLU A 402 12.09 3.47 -6.28
CA GLU A 402 12.21 3.85 -4.87
C GLU A 402 12.18 2.64 -3.94
N MET A 403 11.64 1.51 -4.41
CA MET A 403 11.52 0.24 -3.67
C MET A 403 12.75 -0.67 -3.82
N ALA A 404 13.80 -0.20 -4.49
CA ALA A 404 15.03 -0.97 -4.58
C ALA A 404 15.62 -1.16 -3.17
N PRO A 405 16.09 -2.36 -2.78
CA PRO A 405 16.65 -2.59 -1.44
C PRO A 405 17.74 -1.58 -1.05
N GLN A 406 18.54 -1.14 -2.03
CA GLN A 406 19.58 -0.13 -1.86
C GLN A 406 19.03 1.26 -1.54
N VAL A 407 17.87 1.62 -2.12
CA VAL A 407 17.21 2.91 -1.88
C VAL A 407 16.47 2.89 -0.55
N GLN A 408 15.86 1.76 -0.19
CA GLN A 408 15.21 1.57 1.11
C GLN A 408 16.23 1.59 2.25
N ALA A 409 17.40 0.95 2.09
CA ALA A 409 18.48 1.01 3.08
C ALA A 409 18.97 2.45 3.35
N LEU A 410 18.98 3.33 2.34
CA LEU A 410 19.34 4.74 2.51
C LEU A 410 18.29 5.50 3.30
N ARG A 411 17.01 5.21 3.05
CA ARG A 411 15.88 5.83 3.76
C ARG A 411 15.86 5.39 5.22
N GLU A 412 15.97 4.10 5.48
CA GLU A 412 16.04 3.56 6.84
C GLU A 412 17.23 4.14 7.63
N LEU A 413 18.39 4.27 6.99
CA LEU A 413 19.54 4.91 7.62
C LEU A 413 19.29 6.39 7.95
N ARG A 414 18.69 7.13 7.00
CA ARG A 414 18.36 8.54 7.20
C ARG A 414 17.34 8.71 8.32
N ASP A 415 16.22 8.04 8.20
CA ASP A 415 15.02 8.23 9.02
C ASP A 415 15.19 7.57 10.40
N GLY A 416 15.71 6.34 10.42
CA GLY A 416 15.84 5.54 11.63
C GLY A 416 17.11 5.78 12.44
N ARG A 417 18.16 6.40 11.88
CA ARG A 417 19.45 6.59 12.57
C ARG A 417 19.97 8.02 12.58
N LEU A 418 19.97 8.71 11.43
CA LEU A 418 20.57 10.04 11.33
C LEU A 418 19.65 11.13 11.89
N LEU A 419 18.38 11.16 11.47
CA LEU A 419 17.42 12.17 11.92
C LEU A 419 17.05 12.05 13.40
N GLY A 420 17.31 10.90 14.02
CA GLY A 420 17.13 10.68 15.47
C GLY A 420 18.18 11.34 16.37
N THR A 421 19.20 12.02 15.81
CA THR A 421 20.26 12.67 16.60
C THR A 421 20.46 14.14 16.18
N GLU A 422 20.89 15.01 17.10
CA GLU A 422 21.18 16.43 16.80
C GLU A 422 22.31 16.55 15.76
N SER A 423 23.40 15.83 15.98
CA SER A 423 24.52 15.78 15.04
C SER A 423 24.14 15.23 13.66
N GLY A 424 23.30 14.19 13.59
CA GLY A 424 22.86 13.59 12.33
C GLY A 424 21.85 14.45 11.58
N SER A 425 20.91 15.10 12.27
CA SER A 425 19.98 16.06 11.67
C SER A 425 20.69 17.30 11.12
N ALA A 426 21.66 17.86 11.86
CA ALA A 426 22.49 18.97 11.39
C ALA A 426 23.31 18.60 10.14
N PHE A 427 23.89 17.40 10.12
CA PHE A 427 24.55 16.86 8.93
C PHE A 427 23.57 16.72 7.76
N MET A 428 22.39 16.15 7.99
CA MET A 428 21.39 15.94 6.94
C MET A 428 20.86 17.25 6.37
N ALA A 429 20.73 18.31 7.17
CA ALA A 429 20.37 19.64 6.69
C ALA A 429 21.43 20.20 5.71
N ALA A 430 22.71 20.14 6.09
CA ALA A 430 23.81 20.58 5.23
C ALA A 430 23.95 19.69 3.98
N PHE A 431 23.81 18.37 4.15
CA PHE A 431 23.84 17.41 3.06
C PHE A 431 22.69 17.65 2.08
N ASN A 432 21.45 17.82 2.55
CA ASN A 432 20.28 18.03 1.70
C ASN A 432 20.42 19.31 0.87
N ALA A 433 20.87 20.40 1.49
CA ALA A 433 21.12 21.66 0.78
C ALA A 433 22.10 21.49 -0.38
N ALA A 434 23.18 20.74 -0.18
CA ALA A 434 24.13 20.43 -1.23
C ALA A 434 23.56 19.42 -2.24
N TYR A 435 22.99 18.32 -1.77
CA TYR A 435 22.50 17.20 -2.57
C TYR A 435 21.41 17.64 -3.56
N TYR A 436 20.37 18.32 -3.09
CA TYR A 436 19.27 18.75 -3.95
C TYR A 436 19.64 19.88 -4.92
N SER A 437 20.77 20.56 -4.71
CA SER A 437 21.27 21.54 -5.68
C SER A 437 21.71 20.92 -7.01
N PHE A 438 22.02 19.61 -7.04
CA PHE A 438 22.48 18.92 -8.25
C PHE A 438 21.75 17.59 -8.52
N SER A 439 21.13 16.96 -7.52
CA SER A 439 20.56 15.62 -7.65
C SER A 439 19.43 15.46 -8.67
N PRO A 440 18.52 16.44 -8.89
CA PRO A 440 17.51 16.33 -9.95
C PRO A 440 18.14 16.25 -11.34
N ALA A 441 19.14 17.11 -11.61
CA ALA A 441 19.82 17.14 -12.91
C ALA A 441 20.56 15.82 -13.19
N VAL A 442 21.20 15.23 -12.16
CA VAL A 442 21.84 13.92 -12.29
C VAL A 442 20.82 12.81 -12.52
N ALA A 443 19.72 12.80 -11.76
CA ALA A 443 18.66 11.81 -11.91
C ALA A 443 18.00 11.87 -13.31
N ASP A 444 17.82 13.07 -13.87
CA ASP A 444 17.31 13.25 -15.23
C ASP A 444 18.27 12.73 -16.29
N LEU A 445 19.59 12.93 -16.11
CA LEU A 445 20.61 12.35 -16.99
C LEU A 445 20.60 10.81 -16.95
N GLU A 446 20.40 10.21 -15.77
CA GLU A 446 20.29 8.74 -15.61
C GLU A 446 19.01 8.16 -16.23
N ARG A 447 17.92 8.93 -16.26
CA ARG A 447 16.68 8.52 -16.95
C ARG A 447 16.87 8.50 -18.46
N GLN A 448 17.65 9.45 -19.00
CA GLN A 448 17.85 9.63 -20.44
C GLN A 448 18.94 8.71 -21.03
N SER A 449 19.91 8.24 -20.24
CA SER A 449 20.99 7.36 -20.72
C SER A 449 21.16 6.12 -19.84
N PRO A 450 20.96 4.91 -20.40
CA PRO A 450 21.27 3.64 -19.73
C PRO A 450 22.75 3.50 -19.35
N GLU A 451 23.66 4.07 -20.15
CA GLU A 451 25.10 4.04 -19.87
C GLU A 451 25.46 4.89 -18.65
N ILE A 452 24.88 6.10 -18.53
CA ILE A 452 25.05 6.97 -17.36
C ILE A 452 24.48 6.28 -16.12
N ARG A 453 23.30 5.67 -16.21
CA ARG A 453 22.70 4.91 -15.10
C ARG A 453 23.60 3.78 -14.63
N GLY A 454 24.18 3.01 -15.56
CA GLY A 454 25.12 1.92 -15.23
C GLY A 454 26.40 2.44 -14.55
N LEU A 455 26.94 3.55 -15.04
CA LEU A 455 28.12 4.20 -14.46
C LEU A 455 27.83 4.75 -13.05
N VAL A 456 26.73 5.49 -12.88
CA VAL A 456 26.32 6.04 -11.58
C VAL A 456 26.05 4.90 -10.59
N ARG A 457 25.33 3.84 -11.00
CA ARG A 457 25.12 2.65 -10.16
C ARG A 457 26.45 2.04 -9.71
N ALA A 458 27.42 1.88 -10.62
CA ALA A 458 28.74 1.35 -10.28
C ALA A 458 29.52 2.27 -9.33
N LEU A 459 29.38 3.59 -9.48
CA LEU A 459 30.03 4.58 -8.61
C LEU A 459 29.40 4.65 -7.23
N ILE A 460 28.08 4.54 -7.09
CA ILE A 460 27.42 4.66 -5.77
C ILE A 460 27.43 3.35 -4.98
N THR A 461 27.45 2.19 -5.63
CA THR A 461 27.33 0.88 -4.94
C THR A 461 28.38 0.69 -3.81
N PRO A 462 29.68 0.98 -3.99
CA PRO A 462 30.67 0.85 -2.91
C PRO A 462 30.40 1.83 -1.75
N MET A 463 29.89 3.03 -2.05
CA MET A 463 29.47 3.99 -1.02
C MET A 463 28.31 3.42 -0.20
N LEU A 464 27.31 2.81 -0.83
CA LEU A 464 26.17 2.20 -0.15
C LEU A 464 26.59 1.06 0.79
N HIS A 465 27.57 0.25 0.37
CA HIS A 465 28.13 -0.77 1.25
C HIS A 465 28.88 -0.18 2.45
N SER A 466 29.61 0.93 2.26
CA SER A 466 30.27 1.58 3.42
C SER A 466 29.27 2.12 4.44
N LEU A 467 28.08 2.54 3.97
CA LEU A 467 27.02 3.05 4.84
C LEU A 467 26.41 1.97 5.73
N SER A 468 26.55 0.68 5.40
CA SER A 468 26.09 -0.40 6.29
C SER A 468 26.87 -0.44 7.61
N ILE A 469 28.04 0.18 7.71
CA ILE A 469 28.78 0.32 8.97
C ILE A 469 27.97 1.12 10.00
N MET A 470 27.10 2.02 9.55
CA MET A 470 26.20 2.79 10.42
C MET A 470 25.15 1.92 11.12
N SER A 471 24.87 0.70 10.63
CA SER A 471 23.95 -0.21 11.33
C SER A 471 24.53 -0.71 12.66
N LEU A 472 25.85 -0.60 12.86
CA LEU A 472 26.53 -0.89 14.12
C LEU A 472 26.36 0.21 15.17
N SER A 473 25.81 1.38 14.79
CA SER A 473 25.45 2.42 15.74
C SER A 473 24.31 1.91 16.62
N ASP A 474 24.31 2.25 17.89
CA ASP A 474 23.18 2.06 18.79
C ASP A 474 22.10 3.14 18.61
N GLY A 475 22.30 4.09 17.68
CA GLY A 475 21.43 5.25 17.49
C GLY A 475 21.73 6.39 18.46
N GLY A 476 22.68 6.21 19.38
CA GLY A 476 23.16 7.26 20.26
C GLY A 476 24.00 8.30 19.53
N GLU A 477 24.10 9.49 20.09
CA GLU A 477 24.84 10.61 19.49
C GLU A 477 26.34 10.31 19.32
N ALA A 478 26.98 9.73 20.36
CA ALA A 478 28.38 9.34 20.31
C ALA A 478 28.67 8.25 19.27
N GLY A 479 27.78 7.26 19.15
CA GLY A 479 27.88 6.18 18.16
C GLY A 479 27.73 6.70 16.73
N THR A 480 26.75 7.58 16.52
CA THR A 480 26.47 8.21 15.21
C THR A 480 27.62 9.10 14.76
N LEU A 481 28.21 9.89 15.66
CA LEU A 481 29.39 10.71 15.36
C LEU A 481 30.63 9.89 15.03
N ALA A 482 30.93 8.85 15.82
CA ALA A 482 32.12 8.03 15.65
C ALA A 482 32.07 7.22 14.34
N LEU A 483 30.95 6.53 14.10
CA LEU A 483 30.76 5.72 12.89
C LEU A 483 30.54 6.60 11.65
N GLY A 484 29.83 7.72 11.78
CA GLY A 484 29.67 8.69 10.70
C GLY A 484 31.01 9.25 10.24
N SER A 485 31.90 9.62 11.17
CA SER A 485 33.26 10.09 10.86
C SER A 485 34.09 9.01 10.16
N LEU A 486 33.96 7.75 10.57
CA LEU A 486 34.63 6.62 9.93
C LEU A 486 34.15 6.40 8.49
N VAL A 487 32.84 6.44 8.26
CA VAL A 487 32.24 6.29 6.93
C VAL A 487 32.67 7.43 6.01
N ILE A 488 32.70 8.68 6.51
CA ILE A 488 33.20 9.83 5.74
C ILE A 488 34.68 9.61 5.36
N ALA A 489 35.51 9.18 6.30
CA ALA A 489 36.94 8.92 6.03
C ALA A 489 37.14 7.80 5.00
N LEU A 490 36.33 6.74 5.06
CA LEU A 490 36.39 5.62 4.11
C LEU A 490 35.98 6.06 2.70
N ASN A 491 34.90 6.83 2.57
CA ASN A 491 34.47 7.38 1.29
C ASN A 491 35.48 8.39 0.72
N ALA A 492 36.08 9.25 1.55
CA ALA A 492 37.15 10.14 1.13
C ALA A 492 38.39 9.36 0.64
N GLY A 493 38.73 8.25 1.30
CA GLY A 493 39.77 7.34 0.86
C GLY A 493 39.49 6.75 -0.53
N MET A 494 38.27 6.25 -0.73
CA MET A 494 37.83 5.58 -1.95
C MET A 494 37.68 6.52 -3.15
N TYR A 495 37.06 7.68 -2.97
CA TYR A 495 36.71 8.58 -4.08
C TYR A 495 37.67 9.76 -4.28
N VAL A 496 38.56 10.04 -3.31
CA VAL A 496 39.52 11.14 -3.42
C VAL A 496 40.96 10.64 -3.36
N ALA A 497 41.35 9.98 -2.27
CA ALA A 497 42.75 9.62 -2.04
C ALA A 497 43.27 8.57 -3.04
N ALA A 498 42.52 7.49 -3.26
CA ALA A 498 42.93 6.42 -4.18
C ALA A 498 43.02 6.91 -5.65
N PRO A 499 42.02 7.64 -6.21
CA PRO A 499 42.15 8.23 -7.53
C PRO A 499 43.32 9.23 -7.64
N ALA A 500 43.55 10.07 -6.63
CA ALA A 500 44.65 11.03 -6.63
C ALA A 500 46.03 10.34 -6.59
N ALA A 501 46.16 9.26 -5.82
CA ALA A 501 47.37 8.44 -5.77
C ALA A 501 47.62 7.72 -7.10
N ALA A 502 46.57 7.16 -7.72
CA ALA A 502 46.64 6.52 -9.03
C ALA A 502 47.04 7.51 -10.13
N ALA A 503 46.44 8.71 -10.14
CA ALA A 503 46.80 9.79 -11.06
C ALA A 503 48.25 10.26 -10.87
N SER A 504 48.66 10.44 -9.61
CA SER A 504 50.04 10.80 -9.26
C SER A 504 51.05 9.73 -9.69
N TRP A 505 50.70 8.46 -9.53
CA TRP A 505 51.52 7.32 -9.96
C TRP A 505 51.61 7.24 -11.49
N ALA A 506 50.48 7.35 -12.19
CA ALA A 506 50.44 7.37 -13.66
C ALA A 506 51.25 8.54 -14.23
N TRP A 507 51.13 9.72 -13.63
CA TRP A 507 51.92 10.89 -14.00
C TRP A 507 53.42 10.69 -13.75
N ARG A 508 53.82 10.16 -12.59
CA ARG A 508 55.23 9.82 -12.29
C ARG A 508 55.78 8.75 -13.24
N ARG A 509 54.97 7.76 -13.63
CA ARG A 509 55.34 6.71 -14.58
C ARG A 509 55.52 7.28 -15.99
N SER A 510 54.65 8.17 -16.44
CA SER A 510 54.77 8.87 -17.73
C SER A 510 56.04 9.73 -17.83
N ARG A 511 56.55 10.25 -16.70
CA ARG A 511 57.79 11.04 -16.62
C ARG A 511 59.07 10.22 -16.47
N ARG A 512 58.98 8.93 -16.10
CA ARG A 512 60.13 8.02 -15.97
C ARG A 512 60.34 7.16 -17.22
N GLY A 513 59.59 7.41 -18.29
CA GLY A 513 59.81 6.87 -19.63
C GLY A 513 60.62 7.82 -20.51
N VAL A 514 61.87 8.06 -20.10
CA VAL A 514 63.05 8.32 -20.94
C VAL A 514 64.14 7.40 -20.43
#